data_AF-A0A496Q5V8-F1
#
_entry.id   AF-A0A496Q5V8-F1
#
_cell.length_a   1.000
_cell.length_b   1.000
_cell.length_c   1.000
_cell.angle_alpha   90.00
_cell.angle_beta   90.00
_cell.angle_gamma   90.00
#
_symmetry.space_group_name_H-M   'P 1'
#
loop_
_entity.id
_entity.type
_entity.pdbx_description
1 polymer ?
#
loop_
_entity_poly.entity_id
_entity_poly.type
_entity_poly.pdbx_seq_one_letter_code
_entity_poly.pdbx_strand_id
1 'polypeptide(L)'
;MHKITELEGIEHEKVQVGEGIAYTHTSKTVKKPLEEYLRFIDSLHCQIEEVLAWRVDPGGDLFNCLKAKIYEEEAYPAFIPAMVGTITKASIGYFLSEKGIFHVNTLITPTGLELVSGSGTVGLEEGRVTPHIHIVVADHTGNAYGGHLFPGTIVKEYVEGFLLKVKGVRFERIWNKRIKAYPLHFIKIDERPNDSYREYIIEDGS
;
A
#
# COMPACT_ATOMS: atom_id res chain seq x y z
N MET A 1 -23.77 -5.80 24.99
CA MET A 1 -22.89 -6.53 24.05
C MET A 1 -21.62 -6.88 24.82
N HIS A 2 -21.23 -8.16 24.93
CA HIS A 2 -19.98 -8.52 25.62
C HIS A 2 -18.78 -8.03 24.81
N LYS A 3 -17.82 -7.40 25.48
CA LYS A 3 -16.57 -6.94 24.87
C LYS A 3 -15.69 -8.18 24.63
N ILE A 4 -15.26 -8.39 23.40
CA ILE A 4 -14.28 -9.43 23.06
C ILE A 4 -12.92 -8.97 23.58
N THR A 5 -12.26 -9.79 24.40
CA THR A 5 -10.96 -9.50 25.02
C THR A 5 -9.86 -10.48 24.61
N GLU A 6 -10.21 -11.58 23.97
CA GLU A 6 -9.29 -12.63 23.54
C GLU A 6 -9.67 -13.12 22.14
N LEU A 7 -8.67 -13.55 21.38
CA LEU A 7 -8.85 -14.19 20.07
C LEU A 7 -8.30 -15.61 20.10
N GLU A 8 -9.00 -16.53 19.44
CA GLU A 8 -8.51 -17.87 19.16
C GLU A 8 -7.55 -17.82 17.97
N GLY A 9 -6.30 -18.22 18.20
CA GLY A 9 -5.26 -18.34 17.18
C GLY A 9 -4.83 -19.79 16.98
N ILE A 10 -4.17 -20.03 15.85
CA ILE A 10 -3.53 -21.31 15.52
C ILE A 10 -2.01 -21.09 15.63
N GLU A 11 -1.34 -21.90 16.47
CA GLU A 11 0.12 -21.95 16.46
C GLU A 11 0.63 -22.91 15.39
N HIS A 12 1.70 -22.51 14.69
CA HIS A 12 2.37 -23.34 13.69
C HIS A 12 3.61 -23.97 14.29
N GLU A 13 3.76 -25.28 14.13
CA GLU A 13 4.97 -26.00 14.51
C GLU A 13 5.92 -26.09 13.31
N LYS A 14 7.16 -25.61 13.49
CA LYS A 14 8.23 -25.80 12.51
C LYS A 14 8.79 -27.21 12.66
N VAL A 15 8.70 -28.03 11.62
CA VAL A 15 9.27 -29.38 11.60
C VAL A 15 10.24 -29.49 10.42
N GLN A 16 11.46 -29.92 10.68
CA GLN A 16 12.42 -30.15 9.61
C GLN A 16 12.03 -31.40 8.83
N VAL A 17 11.88 -31.28 7.50
CA VAL A 17 11.51 -32.39 6.61
C VAL A 17 12.56 -32.48 5.51
N GLY A 18 13.46 -33.46 5.62
CA GLY A 18 14.63 -33.58 4.75
C GLY A 18 15.62 -32.42 4.95
N GLU A 19 16.14 -31.86 3.85
CA GLU A 19 16.99 -30.65 3.86
C GLU A 19 16.18 -29.34 3.93
N GLY A 20 14.85 -29.40 3.91
CA GLY A 20 13.96 -28.24 3.99
C GLY A 20 13.28 -28.09 5.36
N ILE A 21 12.78 -26.89 5.64
CA ILE A 21 11.88 -26.64 6.77
C ILE A 21 10.44 -26.77 6.25
N ALA A 22 9.68 -27.71 6.79
CA ALA A 22 8.23 -27.75 6.62
C ALA A 22 7.55 -27.10 7.84
N TYR A 23 6.41 -26.49 7.62
CA TYR A 23 5.53 -26.07 8.72
C TYR A 23 4.39 -27.08 8.75
N THR A 24 4.29 -27.88 9.81
CA THR A 24 3.15 -28.79 10.01
C THR A 24 2.08 -28.07 10.80
N HIS A 25 0.83 -28.17 10.33
CA HIS A 25 -0.33 -27.60 11.01
C HIS A 25 -0.73 -28.52 12.16
N THR A 26 -0.11 -28.36 13.32
CA THR A 26 -0.62 -28.92 14.57
C THR A 26 -1.56 -27.89 15.18
N SER A 27 -2.88 -28.10 15.08
CA SER A 27 -3.88 -27.15 15.59
C SER A 27 -3.96 -27.20 17.12
N LYS A 28 -3.04 -26.52 17.81
CA LYS A 28 -3.30 -26.07 19.18
C LYS A 28 -4.01 -24.73 19.09
N THR A 29 -5.27 -24.71 19.49
CA THR A 29 -5.99 -23.46 19.72
C THR A 29 -5.39 -22.78 20.93
N VAL A 30 -4.76 -21.63 20.71
CA VAL A 30 -4.30 -20.76 21.79
C VAL A 30 -5.22 -19.56 21.89
N LYS A 31 -5.50 -19.14 23.13
CA LYS A 31 -6.20 -17.88 23.39
C LYS A 31 -5.16 -16.83 23.73
N LYS A 32 -5.15 -15.74 22.96
CA LYS A 32 -4.27 -14.60 23.19
C LYS A 32 -5.10 -13.35 23.45
N PRO A 33 -4.67 -12.46 24.36
CA PRO A 33 -5.33 -11.18 24.57
C PRO A 33 -5.37 -10.37 23.28
N LEU A 34 -6.49 -9.67 23.05
CA LEU A 34 -6.68 -8.83 21.86
C LEU A 34 -5.57 -7.76 21.73
N GLU A 35 -5.10 -7.23 22.87
CA GLU A 35 -4.06 -6.22 22.96
C GLU A 35 -2.72 -6.68 22.35
N GLU A 36 -2.42 -7.99 22.33
CA GLU A 36 -1.22 -8.53 21.70
C GLU A 36 -1.21 -8.32 20.17
N TYR A 37 -2.40 -8.25 19.56
CA TYR A 37 -2.57 -7.98 18.13
C TYR A 37 -2.71 -6.50 17.84
N LEU A 38 -3.50 -5.78 18.65
CA LEU A 38 -3.76 -4.35 18.46
C LEU A 38 -2.49 -3.51 18.49
N ARG A 39 -1.44 -3.92 19.24
CA ARG A 39 -0.14 -3.24 19.26
C ARG A 39 0.56 -3.16 17.90
N PHE A 40 0.16 -3.97 16.92
CA PHE A 40 0.72 -3.98 15.57
C PHE A 40 -0.12 -3.19 14.56
N ILE A 41 -1.23 -2.58 14.98
CA ILE A 41 -2.19 -1.91 14.10
C ILE A 41 -2.20 -0.42 14.42
N ASP A 42 -1.73 0.38 13.47
CA ASP A 42 -2.01 1.83 13.45
C ASP A 42 -3.39 2.04 12.79
N SER A 43 -4.30 2.72 13.49
CA SER A 43 -5.64 2.96 12.96
C SER A 43 -6.27 4.22 13.54
N LEU A 44 -7.02 4.93 12.71
CA LEU A 44 -7.87 6.04 13.11
C LEU A 44 -9.15 6.03 12.28
N HIS A 45 -10.29 6.36 12.90
CA HIS A 45 -11.53 6.57 12.17
C HIS A 45 -11.45 7.83 11.30
N CYS A 46 -11.97 7.73 10.08
CA CYS A 46 -12.12 8.86 9.16
C CYS A 46 -13.45 8.76 8.40
N GLN A 47 -13.78 9.82 7.68
CA GLN A 47 -14.99 9.89 6.85
C GLN A 47 -14.62 10.24 5.41
N ILE A 48 -15.37 9.70 4.45
CA ILE A 48 -15.28 10.17 3.06
C ILE A 48 -15.78 11.62 3.03
N GLU A 49 -14.96 12.49 2.47
CA GLU A 49 -15.31 13.88 2.20
C GLU A 49 -15.85 14.02 0.78
N GLU A 50 -15.14 13.46 -0.19
CA GLU A 50 -15.44 13.59 -1.61
C GLU A 50 -15.00 12.36 -2.39
N VAL A 51 -15.72 12.08 -3.49
CA VAL A 51 -15.39 11.02 -4.44
C VAL A 51 -15.16 11.66 -5.81
N LEU A 52 -13.93 11.55 -6.30
CA LEU A 52 -13.54 11.99 -7.64
C LEU A 52 -13.44 10.77 -8.57
N ALA A 53 -14.27 10.73 -9.61
CA ALA A 53 -14.12 9.78 -10.71
C ALA A 53 -13.08 10.31 -11.71
N TRP A 54 -12.22 9.43 -12.22
CA TRP A 54 -11.15 9.82 -13.15
C TRP A 54 -10.90 8.74 -14.21
N ARG A 55 -10.39 9.18 -15.36
CA ARG A 55 -9.89 8.33 -16.44
C ARG A 55 -8.64 8.94 -17.04
N VAL A 56 -7.66 8.10 -17.36
CA VAL A 56 -6.50 8.43 -18.19
C VAL A 56 -6.71 7.81 -19.57
N ASP A 57 -6.55 8.61 -20.60
CA ASP A 57 -6.74 8.24 -22.01
C ASP A 57 -5.45 7.70 -22.66
N PRO A 58 -5.51 7.14 -23.88
CA PRO A 58 -4.37 6.53 -24.57
C PRO A 58 -3.12 7.42 -24.60
N GLY A 59 -1.96 6.82 -24.34
CA GLY A 59 -0.66 7.50 -24.36
C GLY A 59 -0.31 8.26 -23.08
N GLY A 60 -1.24 8.40 -22.13
CA GLY A 60 -0.95 8.97 -20.82
C GLY A 60 -0.02 8.09 -19.98
N ASP A 61 0.87 8.73 -19.22
CA ASP A 61 1.62 8.07 -18.15
C ASP A 61 0.73 7.99 -16.90
N LEU A 62 0.26 6.79 -16.55
CA LEU A 62 -0.72 6.59 -15.50
C LEU A 62 -0.31 7.23 -14.16
N PHE A 63 0.95 7.04 -13.74
CA PHE A 63 1.43 7.57 -12.47
C PHE A 63 1.45 9.10 -12.50
N ASN A 64 2.02 9.68 -13.56
CA ASN A 64 2.16 11.14 -13.66
C ASN A 64 0.81 11.84 -13.87
N CYS A 65 -0.10 11.25 -14.64
CA CYS A 65 -1.46 11.76 -14.80
C CYS A 65 -2.24 11.76 -13.47
N LEU A 66 -2.18 10.65 -12.71
CA LEU A 66 -2.80 10.58 -11.39
C LEU A 66 -2.18 11.59 -10.42
N LYS A 67 -0.85 11.69 -10.39
CA LYS A 67 -0.14 12.66 -9.56
C LYS A 67 -0.54 14.10 -9.91
N ALA A 68 -0.63 14.44 -11.19
CA ALA A 68 -1.09 15.75 -11.64
C ALA A 68 -2.51 16.04 -11.16
N LYS A 69 -3.44 15.07 -11.29
CA LYS A 69 -4.82 15.24 -10.85
C LYS A 69 -4.94 15.38 -9.33
N ILE A 70 -4.19 14.59 -8.56
CA ILE A 70 -4.11 14.71 -7.10
C ILE A 70 -3.64 16.10 -6.68
N TYR A 71 -2.70 16.70 -7.41
CA TYR A 71 -2.15 18.02 -7.11
C TYR A 71 -3.10 19.15 -7.50
N GLU A 72 -3.73 19.04 -8.68
CA GLU A 72 -4.73 20.02 -9.15
C GLU A 72 -5.92 20.12 -8.19
N GLU A 73 -6.41 18.98 -7.69
CA GLU A 73 -7.61 18.91 -6.83
C GLU A 73 -7.30 19.01 -5.33
N GLU A 74 -6.02 19.17 -4.95
CA GLU A 74 -5.56 19.06 -3.56
C GLU A 74 -6.18 17.83 -2.86
N ALA A 75 -6.16 16.70 -3.56
CA ALA A 75 -6.90 15.50 -3.16
C ALA A 75 -6.07 14.64 -2.18
N TYR A 76 -5.87 15.18 -0.97
CA TYR A 76 -5.21 14.51 0.15
C TYR A 76 -5.79 14.98 1.49
N PRO A 77 -5.77 14.14 2.55
CA PRO A 77 -5.48 12.71 2.49
C PRO A 77 -6.56 11.96 1.70
N ALA A 78 -6.15 10.96 0.95
CA ALA A 78 -7.07 10.22 0.09
C ALA A 78 -6.64 8.75 -0.08
N PHE A 79 -7.54 7.93 -0.60
CA PHE A 79 -7.23 6.59 -1.03
C PHE A 79 -7.86 6.28 -2.38
N ILE A 80 -7.20 5.39 -3.13
CA ILE A 80 -7.65 4.89 -4.42
C ILE A 80 -8.14 3.46 -4.18
N PRO A 81 -9.46 3.20 -4.12
CA PRO A 81 -9.99 1.89 -3.78
C PRO A 81 -9.76 0.85 -4.88
N ALA A 82 -9.86 1.29 -6.13
CA ALA A 82 -9.74 0.44 -7.30
C ALA A 82 -9.44 1.30 -8.54
N MET A 83 -8.72 0.69 -9.48
CA MET A 83 -8.62 1.15 -10.86
C MET A 83 -8.48 -0.07 -11.78
N VAL A 84 -8.97 0.06 -13.01
CA VAL A 84 -8.91 -0.98 -14.05
C VAL A 84 -8.70 -0.35 -15.43
N GLY A 85 -8.18 -1.12 -16.39
CA GLY A 85 -8.01 -0.64 -17.75
C GLY A 85 -6.96 -1.40 -18.53
N THR A 86 -6.30 -0.75 -19.49
CA THR A 86 -5.29 -1.37 -20.35
C THR A 86 -4.07 -0.48 -20.51
N ILE A 87 -2.89 -1.11 -20.62
CA ILE A 87 -1.60 -0.44 -20.75
C ILE A 87 -0.75 -1.09 -21.84
N THR A 88 0.07 -0.29 -22.53
CA THR A 88 1.05 -0.78 -23.51
C THR A 88 2.37 -1.16 -22.85
N LYS A 89 2.68 -0.50 -21.73
CA LYS A 89 3.90 -0.68 -20.95
C LYS A 89 3.59 -0.54 -19.47
N ALA A 90 4.07 -1.47 -18.65
CA ALA A 90 4.02 -1.37 -17.19
C ALA A 90 5.42 -1.11 -16.63
N SER A 91 5.55 -0.14 -15.71
CA SER A 91 6.74 0.02 -14.86
C SER A 91 6.34 -0.32 -13.43
N ILE A 92 6.77 -1.50 -12.93
CA ILE A 92 6.42 -1.98 -11.58
C ILE A 92 7.68 -2.27 -10.74
N GLY A 93 7.64 -1.89 -9.46
CA GLY A 93 8.79 -1.98 -8.56
C GLY A 93 8.61 -2.98 -7.42
N TYR A 94 9.70 -3.67 -7.07
CA TYR A 94 9.86 -4.40 -5.81
C TYR A 94 10.85 -3.66 -4.91
N PHE A 95 10.48 -3.40 -3.66
CA PHE A 95 11.33 -2.66 -2.72
C PHE A 95 12.39 -3.58 -2.09
N LEU A 96 13.66 -3.25 -2.28
CA LEU A 96 14.79 -3.94 -1.67
C LEU A 96 15.16 -3.25 -0.35
N SER A 97 14.49 -3.64 0.75
CA SER A 97 14.65 -3.04 2.08
C SER A 97 16.11 -2.96 2.56
N GLU A 98 16.91 -3.99 2.30
CA GLU A 98 18.34 -4.03 2.67
C GLU A 98 19.13 -2.85 2.09
N LYS A 99 18.75 -2.43 0.87
CA LYS A 99 19.41 -1.37 0.11
C LYS A 99 18.65 -0.04 0.14
N GLY A 100 17.38 -0.03 0.56
CA GLY A 100 16.53 1.15 0.53
C GLY A 100 16.19 1.65 -0.88
N ILE A 101 16.16 0.76 -1.88
CA ILE A 101 15.93 1.11 -3.29
C ILE A 101 14.90 0.19 -3.93
N PHE A 102 14.30 0.61 -5.04
CA PHE A 102 13.43 -0.23 -5.85
C PHE A 102 14.20 -0.95 -6.97
N HIS A 103 13.88 -2.23 -7.17
CA HIS A 103 14.14 -2.93 -8.42
C HIS A 103 12.91 -2.76 -9.32
N VAL A 104 13.04 -1.99 -10.40
CA VAL A 104 11.94 -1.65 -11.31
C VAL A 104 12.00 -2.53 -12.56
N ASN A 105 10.93 -3.29 -12.79
CA ASN A 105 10.73 -4.08 -13.99
C ASN A 105 9.85 -3.32 -14.98
N THR A 106 10.27 -3.34 -16.25
CA THR A 106 9.45 -2.88 -17.37
C THR A 106 8.85 -4.07 -18.10
N LEU A 107 7.53 -4.11 -18.24
CA LEU A 107 6.80 -5.16 -18.95
C LEU A 107 6.15 -4.57 -20.20
N ILE A 108 6.45 -5.19 -21.35
CA ILE A 108 5.87 -4.86 -22.65
C ILE A 108 5.56 -6.18 -23.35
N THR A 109 4.37 -6.29 -23.91
CA THR A 109 3.95 -7.43 -24.73
C THR A 109 3.47 -6.93 -26.09
N PRO A 110 3.42 -7.76 -27.14
CA PRO A 110 2.92 -7.34 -28.44
C PRO A 110 1.46 -6.86 -28.42
N THR A 111 0.65 -7.36 -27.49
CA THR A 111 -0.79 -7.06 -27.39
C THR A 111 -1.13 -6.02 -26.32
N GLY A 112 -0.17 -5.61 -25.51
CA GLY A 112 -0.41 -4.85 -24.28
C GLY A 112 -0.83 -5.73 -23.10
N LEU A 113 -1.21 -5.09 -22.01
CA LEU A 113 -1.57 -5.72 -20.74
C LEU A 113 -2.89 -5.15 -20.24
N GLU A 114 -3.70 -5.99 -19.61
CA GLU A 114 -4.84 -5.56 -18.80
C GLU A 114 -4.32 -5.10 -17.43
N LEU A 115 -4.70 -3.92 -16.96
CA LEU A 115 -4.58 -3.51 -15.56
C LEU A 115 -5.81 -4.07 -14.84
N VAL A 116 -5.64 -5.22 -14.20
CA VAL A 116 -6.73 -5.98 -13.57
C VAL A 116 -7.03 -5.54 -12.14
N SER A 117 -6.08 -4.86 -11.50
CA SER A 117 -6.27 -4.26 -10.18
C SER A 117 -5.25 -3.15 -9.95
N GLY A 118 -5.67 -2.09 -9.29
CA GLY A 118 -4.77 -1.09 -8.73
C GLY A 118 -5.42 -0.36 -7.58
N SER A 119 -4.63 -0.05 -6.56
CA SER A 119 -5.11 0.64 -5.35
C SER A 119 -3.97 1.39 -4.70
N GLY A 120 -4.28 2.36 -3.85
CA GLY A 120 -3.24 3.15 -3.21
C GLY A 120 -3.74 4.13 -2.17
N THR A 121 -2.78 4.86 -1.59
CA THR A 121 -3.03 5.91 -0.60
C THR A 121 -2.28 7.17 -0.99
N VAL A 122 -2.85 8.32 -0.67
CA VAL A 122 -2.28 9.65 -0.87
C VAL A 122 -2.14 10.30 0.49
N GLY A 123 -0.89 10.53 0.90
CA GLY A 123 -0.56 11.18 2.17
C GLY A 123 0.60 12.15 1.99
N LEU A 124 1.11 12.66 3.11
CA LEU A 124 2.25 13.56 3.13
C LEU A 124 3.53 12.81 3.49
N GLU A 125 4.59 12.99 2.73
CA GLU A 125 5.95 12.59 3.08
C GLU A 125 6.79 13.85 3.19
N GLU A 126 7.30 14.15 4.40
CA GLU A 126 8.04 15.39 4.67
C GLU A 126 7.30 16.66 4.18
N GLY A 127 5.99 16.71 4.38
CA GLY A 127 5.12 17.81 3.96
C GLY A 127 4.77 17.84 2.46
N ARG A 128 5.21 16.86 1.66
CA ARG A 128 4.91 16.75 0.23
C ARG A 128 3.83 15.71 -0.02
N VAL A 129 2.87 16.03 -0.88
CA VAL A 129 1.82 15.10 -1.29
C VAL A 129 2.43 13.95 -2.11
N THR A 130 2.36 12.74 -1.58
CA THR A 130 3.02 11.54 -2.10
C THR A 130 2.01 10.39 -2.23
N PRO A 131 1.61 10.03 -3.47
CA PRO A 131 0.85 8.82 -3.71
C PRO A 131 1.73 7.57 -3.57
N HIS A 132 1.17 6.52 -2.98
CA HIS A 132 1.73 5.17 -2.95
C HIS A 132 0.70 4.23 -3.56
N ILE A 133 0.99 3.74 -4.76
CA ILE A 133 0.05 2.96 -5.57
C ILE A 133 0.71 1.65 -5.95
N HIS A 134 -0.03 0.56 -5.81
CA HIS A 134 0.34 -0.75 -6.35
C HIS A 134 -0.64 -1.12 -7.46
N ILE A 135 -0.14 -1.83 -8.47
CA ILE A 135 -0.94 -2.36 -9.57
C ILE A 135 -0.64 -3.83 -9.82
N VAL A 136 -1.60 -4.53 -10.40
CA VAL A 136 -1.46 -5.86 -10.99
C VAL A 136 -1.90 -5.78 -12.44
N VAL A 137 -1.06 -6.32 -13.32
CA VAL A 137 -1.29 -6.34 -14.76
C VAL A 137 -1.25 -7.76 -15.27
N ALA A 138 -2.07 -8.09 -16.26
CA ALA A 138 -2.18 -9.42 -16.84
C ALA A 138 -1.91 -9.41 -18.35
N ASP A 139 -1.15 -10.39 -18.82
CA ASP A 139 -0.94 -10.61 -20.25
C ASP A 139 -2.08 -11.42 -20.89
N HIS A 140 -2.03 -11.54 -22.21
CA HIS A 140 -3.02 -12.29 -23.01
C HIS A 140 -3.08 -13.80 -22.69
N THR A 141 -2.12 -14.35 -21.96
CA THR A 141 -2.12 -15.76 -21.52
C THR A 141 -2.64 -15.94 -20.10
N GLY A 142 -2.93 -14.83 -19.40
CA GLY A 142 -3.41 -14.80 -18.03
C GLY A 142 -2.30 -14.76 -16.97
N ASN A 143 -1.02 -14.60 -17.35
CA ASN A 143 0.03 -14.37 -16.36
C ASN A 143 -0.13 -12.99 -15.75
N ALA A 144 -0.10 -12.92 -14.42
CA ALA A 144 -0.24 -11.68 -13.67
C ALA A 144 1.09 -11.25 -13.05
N TYR A 145 1.37 -9.95 -13.13
CA TYR A 145 2.56 -9.32 -12.58
C TYR A 145 2.13 -8.14 -11.71
N GLY A 146 2.65 -8.06 -10.49
CA GLY A 146 2.25 -7.03 -9.53
C GLY A 146 3.44 -6.34 -8.89
N GLY A 147 3.27 -5.06 -8.55
CA GLY A 147 4.28 -4.29 -7.84
C GLY A 147 3.89 -2.83 -7.62
N HIS A 148 4.83 -2.07 -7.06
CA HIS A 148 4.70 -0.63 -6.87
C HIS A 148 4.65 0.09 -8.22
N LEU A 149 3.67 0.96 -8.44
CA LEU A 149 3.51 1.69 -9.69
C LEU A 149 4.59 2.77 -9.84
N PHE A 150 5.32 2.74 -10.95
CA PHE A 150 6.30 3.78 -11.31
C PHE A 150 5.86 4.57 -12.56
N PRO A 151 6.39 5.79 -12.74
CA PRO A 151 6.39 6.49 -14.02
C PRO A 151 6.87 5.60 -15.19
N GLY A 152 6.38 5.90 -16.38
CA GLY A 152 6.61 5.13 -17.59
C GLY A 152 5.62 3.98 -17.79
N THR A 153 4.55 3.91 -16.98
CA THR A 153 3.40 3.03 -17.19
C THR A 153 2.44 3.71 -18.15
N ILE A 154 2.37 3.24 -19.40
CA ILE A 154 1.69 3.95 -20.50
C ILE A 154 0.34 3.32 -20.80
N VAL A 155 -0.71 4.13 -20.73
CA VAL A 155 -2.09 3.72 -21.00
C VAL A 155 -2.28 3.36 -22.48
N LYS A 156 -3.00 2.26 -22.74
CA LYS A 156 -3.32 1.77 -24.08
C LYS A 156 -4.65 2.32 -24.58
N GLU A 157 -5.77 1.89 -24.00
CA GLU A 157 -7.12 2.37 -24.37
C GLU A 157 -7.67 3.34 -23.31
N TYR A 158 -7.62 2.94 -22.05
CA TYR A 158 -7.99 3.77 -20.91
C TYR A 158 -7.52 3.10 -19.62
N VAL A 159 -7.38 3.88 -18.55
CA VAL A 159 -7.41 3.39 -17.17
C VAL A 159 -8.34 4.30 -16.38
N GLU A 160 -9.29 3.72 -15.67
CA GLU A 160 -10.31 4.44 -14.91
C GLU A 160 -10.39 3.98 -13.46
N GLY A 161 -10.86 4.87 -12.60
CA GLY A 161 -11.01 4.58 -11.19
C GLY A 161 -11.61 5.74 -10.41
N PHE A 162 -11.48 5.64 -9.09
CA PHE A 162 -11.98 6.64 -8.15
C PHE A 162 -10.86 7.09 -7.22
N LEU A 163 -10.96 8.33 -6.74
CA LEU A 163 -10.11 8.87 -5.69
C LEU A 163 -11.03 9.37 -4.58
N LEU A 164 -10.89 8.80 -3.38
CA LEU A 164 -11.74 9.10 -2.24
C LEU A 164 -10.95 9.98 -1.27
N LYS A 165 -11.26 11.28 -1.26
CA LYS A 165 -10.71 12.22 -0.29
C LYS A 165 -11.38 11.98 1.06
N VAL A 166 -10.58 11.97 2.13
CA VAL A 166 -11.07 11.69 3.49
C VAL A 166 -10.79 12.86 4.42
N LYS A 167 -11.62 12.98 5.45
CA LYS A 167 -11.51 14.00 6.51
C LYS A 167 -11.50 13.39 7.91
N GLY A 168 -11.08 14.20 8.88
CA GLY A 168 -10.97 13.79 10.29
C GLY A 168 -9.64 13.11 10.64
N VAL A 169 -8.73 12.97 9.68
CA VAL A 169 -7.42 12.32 9.81
C VAL A 169 -6.40 13.04 8.93
N ARG A 170 -5.12 12.95 9.28
CA ARG A 170 -3.99 13.22 8.38
C ARG A 170 -3.28 11.92 8.06
N PHE A 171 -2.90 11.73 6.81
CA PHE A 171 -2.07 10.61 6.37
C PHE A 171 -0.62 11.11 6.29
N GLU A 172 0.26 10.62 7.16
CA GLU A 172 1.68 11.02 7.18
C GLU A 172 2.58 9.82 7.00
N ARG A 173 3.58 9.96 6.13
CA ARG A 173 4.62 8.97 5.89
C ARG A 173 5.84 9.34 6.72
N ILE A 174 6.19 8.48 7.68
CA ILE A 174 7.21 8.78 8.69
C ILE A 174 8.37 7.81 8.51
N TRP A 175 9.61 8.33 8.49
CA TRP A 175 10.79 7.49 8.30
C TRP A 175 10.89 6.41 9.36
N ASN A 176 11.07 5.16 8.92
CA ASN A 176 11.32 4.03 9.79
C ASN A 176 12.69 3.42 9.47
N LYS A 177 13.63 3.55 10.42
CA LYS A 177 15.02 3.07 10.27
C LYS A 177 15.12 1.56 10.04
N ARG A 178 14.25 0.76 10.66
CA ARG A 178 14.26 -0.71 10.56
C ARG A 178 13.97 -1.18 9.14
N ILE A 179 12.98 -0.59 8.48
CA ILE A 179 12.59 -0.97 7.12
C ILE A 179 13.16 -0.05 6.04
N LYS A 180 13.89 0.99 6.44
CA LYS A 180 14.48 2.02 5.56
C LYS A 180 13.47 2.63 4.57
N ALA A 181 12.26 2.88 5.05
CA ALA A 181 11.14 3.37 4.25
C ALA A 181 10.21 4.26 5.08
N TYR A 182 9.20 4.84 4.43
CA TYR A 182 8.22 5.74 5.05
C TYR A 182 6.80 5.10 5.08
N PRO A 183 6.52 4.22 6.07
CA PRO A 183 5.18 3.67 6.28
C PRO A 183 4.17 4.79 6.56
N LEU A 184 2.90 4.54 6.21
CA LEU A 184 1.80 5.47 6.43
C LEU A 184 1.31 5.39 7.88
N HIS A 185 1.08 6.54 8.50
CA HIS A 185 0.53 6.74 9.83
C HIS A 185 -0.75 7.60 9.77
N PHE A 186 -1.67 7.37 10.70
CA PHE A 186 -2.97 8.02 10.75
C PHE A 186 -3.07 8.99 11.93
N ILE A 187 -2.95 10.30 11.68
CA ILE A 187 -2.81 11.30 12.74
C ILE A 187 -4.11 12.07 12.95
N LYS A 188 -4.52 12.25 14.21
CA LYS A 188 -5.70 13.04 14.54
C LYS A 188 -5.44 14.53 14.27
N ILE A 189 -6.44 15.24 13.74
CA ILE A 189 -6.28 16.64 13.31
C ILE A 189 -6.03 17.59 14.48
N ASP A 190 -6.59 17.31 15.67
CA ASP A 190 -6.43 18.16 16.86
C ASP A 190 -5.14 17.89 17.65
N GLU A 191 -4.41 16.83 17.31
CA GLU A 191 -3.09 16.57 17.86
C GLU A 191 -2.07 17.29 16.98
N ARG A 192 -1.49 18.37 17.51
CA ARG A 192 -0.17 18.83 17.02
C ARG A 192 0.73 17.59 17.01
N PRO A 193 1.61 17.39 16.00
CA PRO A 193 2.61 16.34 16.10
C PRO A 193 3.40 16.64 17.38
N ASN A 194 3.14 15.87 18.44
CA ASN A 194 3.96 15.94 19.63
C ASN A 194 5.37 15.57 19.18
N ASP A 195 6.36 16.24 19.75
CA ASP A 195 7.80 15.88 19.67
C ASP A 195 8.08 14.42 20.10
N SER A 196 7.06 13.63 20.45
CA SER A 196 7.10 12.20 20.74
C SER A 196 7.37 11.32 19.52
N TYR A 197 7.41 11.83 18.29
CA TYR A 197 7.96 11.08 17.15
C TYR A 197 9.46 10.77 17.28
N ARG A 198 10.13 11.31 18.31
CA ARG A 198 11.51 10.93 18.67
C ARG A 198 11.65 9.50 19.21
N GLU A 199 10.57 8.80 19.54
CA GLU A 199 10.63 7.43 20.09
C GLU A 199 10.03 6.37 19.14
N TYR A 200 10.46 6.36 17.88
CA TYR A 200 10.53 5.12 17.08
C TYR A 200 11.99 4.71 16.82
N ILE A 201 12.89 5.04 17.75
CA ILE A 201 14.12 4.27 17.95
C ILE A 201 13.66 3.01 18.68
N ILE A 202 13.34 1.98 17.91
CA ILE A 202 13.25 0.62 18.44
C ILE A 202 14.63 0.34 19.04
N GLU A 203 14.71 0.31 20.37
CA GLU A 203 15.86 -0.25 21.06
C GLU A 203 16.07 -1.66 20.51
N ASP A 204 17.30 -1.92 20.06
CA ASP A 204 17.74 -3.23 19.64
C ASP A 204 17.55 -4.20 20.82
N GLY A 205 16.47 -4.97 20.78
CA GLY A 205 16.28 -6.13 21.64
C GLY A 205 17.28 -7.20 21.24
N SER A 206 18.31 -7.33 22.09
CA SER A 206 19.28 -8.43 22.23
C SER A 206 18.97 -9.74 21.51
#